data_AF-A0A255DMH6-F1
#
_entry.id   AF-A0A255DMH6-F1
#
_cell.length_a   1.000
_cell.length_b   1.000
_cell.length_c   1.000
_cell.angle_alpha   90.00
_cell.angle_beta   90.00
_cell.angle_gamma   90.00
#
_symmetry.space_group_name_H-M   'P 1'
#
loop_
_entity.id
_entity.type
_entity.pdbx_description
1 polymer ?
#
loop_
_entity_poly.entity_id
_entity_poly.type
_entity_poly.pdbx_seq_one_letter_code
_entity_poly.pdbx_strand_id
1 'polypeptide(L)' 'MFGSIPKIKMVTVQVNGNEMAWAWANHFGTEPNIQMAYSIETFAWDDDGNLLIKTYYPMPESVDSESDPYAHLLGQ' A
#
# COMPACT_ATOMS: atom_id res chain seq x y z
N MET A 1 18.49 7.44 -18.79
CA MET A 1 18.46 6.34 -17.80
C MET A 1 17.01 6.16 -17.41
N PHE A 2 16.35 5.08 -17.82
CA PHE A 2 15.04 4.76 -17.28
C PHE A 2 15.29 4.07 -15.94
N GLY A 3 14.97 4.77 -14.84
CA GLY A 3 15.05 4.23 -13.49
C GLY A 3 14.24 2.94 -13.41
N SER A 4 14.75 1.99 -12.62
CA SER A 4 14.13 0.72 -12.29
C SER A 4 12.62 0.90 -12.08
N ILE A 5 11.80 0.36 -12.98
CA ILE A 5 10.35 0.34 -12.78
C ILE A 5 10.10 -0.47 -11.50
N PRO A 6 9.44 0.07 -10.47
CA PRO A 6 9.11 -0.68 -9.28
C PRO A 6 8.39 -1.98 -9.67
N LYS A 7 8.96 -3.13 -9.32
CA LYS A 7 8.27 -4.41 -9.47
C LYS A 7 7.28 -4.52 -8.31
N ILE A 8 6.02 -4.22 -8.59
CA ILE A 8 4.95 -4.26 -7.59
C ILE A 8 4.42 -5.70 -7.53
N LYS A 9 4.52 -6.34 -6.36
CA LYS A 9 3.81 -7.60 -6.07
C LYS A 9 2.54 -7.26 -5.31
N MET A 10 1.44 -7.09 -6.05
CA MET A 10 0.14 -6.77 -5.48
C MET A 10 -0.49 -8.02 -4.88
N VAL A 11 -0.60 -8.07 -3.55
CA VAL A 11 -1.50 -9.01 -2.87
C VAL A 11 -2.77 -8.24 -2.55
N THR A 12 -3.81 -8.46 -3.35
CA THR A 12 -5.14 -7.93 -3.06
C THR A 12 -5.77 -8.77 -1.97
N VAL A 13 -6.15 -8.13 -0.87
CA VAL A 13 -7.02 -8.72 0.15
C VAL A 13 -8.34 -7.98 0.13
N GLN A 14 -9.44 -8.72 0.02
CA GLN A 14 -10.78 -8.17 0.14
C GLN A 14 -11.05 -7.97 1.63
N VAL A 15 -11.26 -6.73 2.05
CA VAL A 15 -11.45 -6.36 3.45
C VAL A 15 -12.84 -5.75 3.53
N ASN A 16 -13.85 -6.53 3.90
CA ASN A 16 -15.26 -6.10 4.00
C ASN A 16 -15.94 -5.73 2.66
N GLY A 17 -16.54 -6.72 1.98
CA GLY A 17 -17.44 -6.43 0.85
C GLY A 17 -16.71 -5.87 -0.36
N ASN A 18 -16.98 -4.62 -0.77
CA ASN A 18 -16.38 -4.00 -1.96
C ASN A 18 -15.07 -3.25 -1.67
N GLU A 19 -14.55 -3.33 -0.45
CA GLU A 19 -13.29 -2.73 -0.06
C GLU A 19 -12.13 -3.70 -0.27
N MET A 20 -11.02 -3.15 -0.77
CA MET A 20 -9.78 -3.87 -1.04
C MET A 20 -8.63 -3.14 -0.36
N ALA A 21 -7.60 -3.89 0.07
CA ALA A 21 -6.38 -3.33 0.64
C ALA A 21 -5.15 -3.65 -0.21
N TRP A 22 -4.18 -2.72 -0.22
CA TRP A 22 -2.86 -2.86 -0.85
C TRP A 22 -1.76 -2.41 0.11
N ALA A 23 -0.61 -3.07 0.05
CA ALA A 23 0.64 -2.60 0.65
C ALA A 23 1.48 -1.86 -0.41
N TRP A 24 2.02 -0.68 -0.08
CA TRP A 24 2.71 0.20 -1.01
C TRP A 24 3.98 0.83 -0.43
N ALA A 25 4.94 1.17 -1.31
CA ALA A 25 6.14 1.95 -1.00
C ALA A 25 6.01 3.38 -1.56
N ASN A 26 5.67 4.33 -0.71
CA ASN A 26 5.52 5.73 -1.07
C ASN A 26 6.88 6.41 -1.14
N HIS A 27 7.09 7.19 -2.20
CA HIS A 27 8.28 7.99 -2.41
C HIS A 27 7.89 9.47 -2.41
N PHE A 28 8.39 10.23 -1.44
CA PHE A 28 8.09 11.64 -1.26
C PHE A 28 9.30 12.50 -1.61
N GLY A 29 9.04 13.61 -2.31
CA GLY A 29 10.08 14.58 -2.68
C GLY A 29 10.63 14.38 -4.08
N THR A 30 11.72 15.09 -4.36
CA THR A 30 12.42 15.07 -5.65
C THR A 30 13.91 14.86 -5.41
N GLU A 31 14.62 14.27 -6.37
CA GLU A 31 16.06 14.05 -6.24
C GLU A 31 16.81 15.34 -5.87
N PRO A 32 17.83 15.26 -4.99
CA PRO A 32 18.35 14.05 -4.33
C PRO A 32 17.58 13.67 -3.05
N ASN A 33 16.57 14.44 -2.65
CA ASN A 33 15.91 14.32 -1.35
C ASN A 33 14.62 13.50 -1.46
N ILE A 34 14.75 12.22 -1.83
CA ILE A 34 13.62 11.28 -1.84
C ILE A 34 13.54 10.59 -0.48
N GLN A 35 12.38 10.67 0.16
CA GLN A 35 12.04 9.91 1.37
C GLN A 35 11.13 8.74 1.00
N MET A 36 11.32 7.58 1.62
CA MET A 36 10.51 6.39 1.38
C MET A 36 9.74 6.01 2.64
N ALA A 37 8.46 5.67 2.53
CA ALA A 37 7.66 5.10 3.60
C ALA A 37 6.73 4.00 3.08
N TYR A 38 6.52 2.96 3.88
CA TYR A 38 5.58 1.90 3.55
C TYR A 38 4.20 2.16 4.14
N SER A 39 3.14 1.91 3.38
CA SER A 39 1.74 2.06 3.82
C SER A 39 0.90 0.85 3.46
N ILE A 40 -0.20 0.68 4.18
CA ILE A 40 -1.35 -0.10 3.71
C ILE A 40 -2.50 0.87 3.48
N GLU A 41 -3.11 0.77 2.31
CA GLU A 41 -4.22 1.62 1.90
C GLU A 41 -5.43 0.77 1.58
N THR A 42 -6.59 1.19 2.06
CA THR A 42 -7.87 0.61 1.67
C THR A 42 -8.60 1.50 0.68
N PHE A 43 -9.22 0.89 -0.31
CA PHE A 43 -9.95 1.59 -1.35
C PHE A 43 -11.23 0.85 -1.72
N ALA A 44 -12.18 1.63 -2.23
CA ALA A 44 -13.42 1.15 -2.82
C ALA A 44 -13.70 1.95 -4.09
N TRP A 45 -14.54 1.40 -4.96
CA TRP A 45 -15.13 2.16 -6.06
C TRP A 45 -16.49 2.67 -5.62
N ASP A 46 -16.79 3.94 -5.92
CA ASP A 46 -18.16 4.45 -5.83
C ASP A 46 -19.00 3.99 -7.04
N ASP A 47 -20.29 4.31 -7.01
CA ASP A 47 -21.23 3.90 -8.05
C ASP A 47 -20.94 4.55 -9.43
N ASP A 48 -20.18 5.65 -9.43
CA ASP A 48 -19.73 6.35 -10.64
C ASP A 48 -18.39 5.78 -11.17
N GLY A 49 -17.80 4.81 -10.47
CA GLY A 49 -16.54 4.17 -10.84
C GLY A 49 -15.29 4.94 -10.40
N ASN A 50 -15.42 5.96 -9.55
CA ASN A 50 -14.27 6.67 -8.99
C ASN A 50 -13.62 5.84 -7.87
N LEU A 51 -12.28 5.86 -7.83
CA LEU A 51 -11.52 5.23 -6.76
C LEU A 51 -11.52 6.13 -5.52
N LEU A 52 -12.06 5.60 -4.42
CA LEU A 52 -12.04 6.25 -3.11
C LEU A 52 -10.99 5.57 -2.24
N ILE A 53 -9.97 6.33 -1.82
CA ILE A 53 -9.03 5.89 -0.78
C ILE A 53 -9.67 6.21 0.57
N LYS A 54 -9.95 5.17 1.37
CA LYS A 54 -10.72 5.30 2.61
C LYS A 54 -9.85 5.39 3.85
N THR A 55 -8.80 4.58 3.92
CA THR A 55 -7.96 4.50 5.13
C THR A 55 -6.50 4.32 4.79
N TYR A 56 -5.65 4.98 5.57
CA TYR A 56 -4.20 4.87 5.53
C TYR A 56 -3.70 4.29 6.85
N TYR A 57 -2.91 3.22 6.77
CA TYR A 57 -2.19 2.64 7.90
C TYR A 57 -0.69 2.74 7.64
N PRO A 58 0.09 3.38 8.53
CA PRO A 58 1.55 3.31 8.45
C PRO A 58 1.98 1.87 8.72
N MET A 59 2.83 1.31 7.86
CA MET A 59 3.42 -0.01 8.14
C MET A 59 4.40 0.09 9.31
N PRO A 60 4.40 -0.88 10.24
CA PRO A 60 5.45 -0.99 11.25
C PRO A 60 6.83 -1.14 10.61
N GLU A 61 7.87 -0.54 11.20
CA GLU A 61 9.25 -0.62 10.70
C GLU A 61 9.80 -2.06 10.63
N SER A 62 9.21 -2.98 11.40
CA SER A 62 9.58 -4.40 11.41
C SER A 62 9.05 -5.21 10.23
N VAL A 63 8.19 -4.65 9.38
CA VAL A 63 7.61 -5.34 8.22
C VAL A 63 8.48 -5.07 6.99
N ASP A 64 9.06 -6.12 6.40
CA ASP A 64 9.92 -6.05 5.22
C ASP A 64 9.29 -6.72 3.97
N SER A 65 10.05 -6.86 2.88
CA SER A 65 9.57 -7.40 1.61
C SER A 65 9.22 -8.89 1.64
N GLU A 66 9.72 -9.63 2.65
CA GLU A 66 9.46 -11.05 2.82
C GLU A 66 8.33 -11.32 3.84
N SER A 67 7.93 -10.27 4.57
CA SER A 67 6.86 -10.32 5.57
C SER A 67 5.48 -10.34 4.91
N ASP A 68 4.49 -10.96 5.58
CA ASP A 68 3.08 -10.73 5.23
C ASP A 68 2.67 -9.35 5.76
N PRO A 69 2.43 -8.37 4.88
CA PRO A 69 2.11 -7.02 5.33
C PRO A 69 0.78 -6.97 6.06
N TYR A 70 -0.12 -7.96 5.94
CA TYR A 70 -1.41 -7.91 6.61
C TYR A 70 -1.42 -8.60 7.98
N ALA A 71 -0.38 -9.34 8.35
CA ALA A 71 -0.33 -10.08 9.63
C ALA A 71 -0.59 -9.17 10.85
N HIS A 72 -0.01 -7.97 10.85
CA HIS A 72 -0.18 -6.99 11.93
C HIS A 72 -1.61 -6.42 12.02
N LEU A 73 -2.37 -6.39 10.92
CA LEU A 73 -3.78 -5.98 10.91
C LEU A 73 -4.70 -7.10 11.38
N LEU A 74 -4.30 -8.36 11.18
CA LEU A 74 -5.08 -9.55 11.52
C LEU A 74 -4.81 -10.07 12.94
N GLY A 75 -3.86 -9.47 13.66
CA GLY A 75 -3.48 -9.90 15.01
C GLY A 75 -2.83 -11.28 15.07
N GLN A 76 -2.17 -11.68 13.98
CA GLN A 76 -1.44 -12.95 13.83
C GLN A 76 0.06 -12.76 14.03
#